data_AF-A0A970J955-F1
#
_entry.id   AF-A0A970J955-F1
#
_cell.length_a   1.000
_cell.length_b   1.000
_cell.length_c   1.000
_cell.angle_alpha   90.00
_cell.angle_beta   90.00
_cell.angle_gamma   90.00
#
_symmetry.space_group_name_H-M   'P 1'
#
loop_
_entity.id
_entity.type
_entity.pdbx_description
1 polymer ?
#
loop_
_entity_poly.entity_id
_entity_poly.type
_entity_poly.pdbx_seq_one_letter_code
_entity_poly.pdbx_strand_id
1 'polypeptide(L)' 'MADDKMNTRDCLQRAWMNTMELVRDFEMYSKRIEDKEVSGLFKRLAEEQGLQASNLRELYNKYDKSR' A
#
# COMPACT_ATOMS: atom_id res chain seq x y z
N MET A 1 17.24 2.42 26.43
CA MET A 1 16.36 1.99 25.33
C MET A 1 15.97 3.26 24.59
N ALA A 2 16.51 3.51 23.40
CA ALA A 2 16.14 4.71 22.65
C ALA A 2 14.68 4.56 22.22
N ASP A 3 13.85 5.52 22.61
CA ASP A 3 12.46 5.66 22.18
C ASP A 3 12.50 5.91 20.66
N ASP A 4 12.39 4.86 19.85
CA ASP A 4 12.35 4.96 18.38
C ASP A 4 11.01 5.57 17.98
N LYS A 5 10.90 6.90 18.16
CA LYS A 5 9.77 7.68 17.65
C LYS A 5 9.86 7.66 16.14
N MET A 6 9.08 6.77 15.51
CA MET A 6 8.79 6.85 14.08
C MET A 6 8.40 8.29 13.75
N ASN A 7 9.19 8.94 12.92
CA ASN A 7 8.88 10.29 12.45
C ASN A 7 7.88 10.19 11.28
N THR A 8 7.32 11.33 10.86
CA THR A 8 6.32 11.38 9.79
C THR A 8 6.77 10.69 8.50
N ARG A 9 8.07 10.77 8.16
CA ARG A 9 8.64 10.11 6.97
C ARG A 9 8.59 8.58 7.12
N ASP A 10 8.98 8.06 8.28
CA ASP A 10 8.98 6.62 8.54
C ASP A 10 7.55 6.05 8.53
N CYS A 11 6.58 6.81 9.06
CA CYS A 11 5.16 6.48 8.95
C CYS A 11 4.69 6.40 7.49
N LEU A 12 5.02 7.40 6.67
CA LEU A 12 4.65 7.43 5.26
C LEU A 12 5.31 6.30 4.46
N GLN A 13 6.60 6.04 4.70
CA GLN A 13 7.33 4.96 4.05
C GLN A 13 6.72 3.60 4.39
N ARG A 14 6.47 3.34 5.68
CA ARG A 14 5.90 2.07 6.15
C ARG A 14 4.48 1.87 5.62
N ALA A 15 3.65 2.91 5.67
CA ALA A 15 2.30 2.84 5.10
C ALA A 15 2.34 2.54 3.60
N TRP A 16 3.19 3.25 2.84
CA TRP A 16 3.32 3.02 1.40
C TRP A 16 3.75 1.58 1.08
N MET A 17 4.78 1.05 1.76
CA MET A 17 5.26 -0.31 1.52
C MET A 17 4.19 -1.35 1.88
N ASN A 18 3.52 -1.21 3.02
CA ASN A 18 2.45 -2.12 3.43
C ASN A 18 1.28 -2.12 2.44
N THR A 19 0.89 -0.93 1.94
CA THR A 19 -0.16 -0.84 0.92
C THR A 19 0.26 -1.50 -0.39
N MET A 20 1.53 -1.38 -0.80
CA MET A 20 2.07 -2.08 -1.97
C MET A 20 2.07 -3.62 -1.80
N GLU A 21 2.32 -4.11 -0.58
CA GLU A 21 2.21 -5.55 -0.27
C GLU A 21 0.76 -6.03 -0.44
N LEU A 22 -0.23 -5.26 0.07
CA LEU A 22 -1.65 -5.56 -0.12
C LEU A 22 -2.06 -5.58 -1.60
N VAL A 23 -1.55 -4.65 -2.41
CA VAL A 23 -1.79 -4.67 -3.87
C VAL A 23 -1.34 -6.00 -4.45
N ARG A 24 -0.11 -6.42 -4.15
CA ARG A 24 0.46 -7.67 -4.67
C ARG A 24 -0.35 -8.90 -4.22
N ASP A 25 -0.75 -8.95 -2.95
CA ASP A 25 -1.52 -10.05 -2.39
C ASP A 25 -2.91 -10.13 -3.04
N PHE A 26 -3.62 -8.99 -3.15
CA PHE A 26 -4.94 -8.94 -3.76
C PHE A 26 -4.89 -9.25 -5.27
N GLU A 27 -3.88 -8.77 -5.99
CA GLU A 27 -3.65 -9.18 -7.38
C GLU A 27 -3.41 -10.69 -7.49
N MET A 28 -2.63 -11.28 -6.59
CA MET A 28 -2.39 -12.71 -6.57
C MET A 28 -3.66 -13.51 -6.26
N TYR A 29 -4.48 -13.07 -5.29
CA TYR A 29 -5.72 -13.73 -4.92
C TYR A 29 -6.76 -13.66 -6.04
N SER A 30 -6.90 -12.49 -6.68
CA SER A 30 -7.81 -12.35 -7.83
C SER A 30 -7.49 -13.30 -8.99
N LYS A 31 -6.22 -13.69 -9.15
CA LYS A 31 -5.77 -14.65 -10.19
C LYS A 31 -5.89 -16.12 -9.78
N ARG A 32 -5.91 -16.43 -8.48
CA ARG A 32 -5.86 -17.81 -7.97
C ARG A 32 -7.20 -18.34 -7.49
N ILE A 33 -8.12 -17.46 -7.10
CA ILE A 33 -9.44 -17.84 -6.60
C ILE A 33 -10.40 -18.07 -7.77
N GLU A 34 -11.07 -19.22 -7.79
CA GLU A 34 -12.03 -19.61 -8.85
C GLU A 34 -13.41 -18.95 -8.66
N ASP A 35 -13.80 -18.69 -7.41
CA ASP A 35 -15.04 -17.98 -7.10
C ASP A 35 -14.99 -16.57 -7.72
N LYS A 36 -15.92 -16.31 -8.65
CA LYS A 36 -15.93 -15.09 -9.44
C LYS A 36 -16.26 -13.84 -8.62
N GLU A 37 -17.08 -13.98 -7.59
CA GLU A 37 -17.44 -12.85 -6.73
C GLU A 37 -16.24 -12.45 -5.86
N VAL A 38 -15.61 -13.45 -5.24
CA VAL A 38 -14.43 -13.24 -4.39
C VAL A 38 -13.22 -12.77 -5.21
N SER A 39 -12.96 -13.39 -6.37
CA SER A 39 -11.92 -12.95 -7.31
C SER A 39 -12.15 -11.51 -7.77
N GLY A 40 -13.39 -11.16 -8.13
CA GLY A 40 -13.79 -9.82 -8.54
C GLY A 40 -13.61 -8.79 -7.43
N LEU A 41 -13.91 -9.14 -6.18
CA LEU A 41 -13.68 -8.28 -5.02
C LEU A 41 -12.18 -8.00 -4.85
N PHE A 42 -11.32 -9.02 -4.85
CA PHE A 42 -9.87 -8.83 -4.72
C PHE A 42 -9.28 -7.99 -5.85
N LYS A 43 -9.78 -8.16 -7.09
CA LYS A 43 -9.35 -7.30 -8.20
C LYS A 43 -9.65 -5.82 -7.93
N ARG A 44 -10.88 -5.51 -7.48
CA ARG A 44 -11.27 -4.13 -7.14
C ARG A 44 -10.43 -3.57 -5.99
N LEU A 45 -10.22 -4.37 -4.94
CA LEU A 45 -9.40 -3.96 -3.81
C LEU A 45 -7.94 -3.71 -4.21
N ALA A 46 -7.36 -4.51 -5.12
CA ALA A 46 -6.02 -4.27 -5.64
C ALA A 46 -5.90 -2.91 -6.34
N GLU A 47 -6.90 -2.53 -7.15
CA GLU A 47 -6.96 -1.23 -7.83
C GLU A 47 -7.09 -0.07 -6.81
N GLU A 48 -7.96 -0.21 -5.82
CA GLU A 48 -8.16 0.78 -4.75
C GLU A 48 -6.88 0.96 -3.89
N GLN A 49 -6.22 -0.13 -3.51
CA GLN A 49 -4.95 -0.07 -2.78
C GLN A 49 -3.85 0.52 -3.66
N GLY A 50 -3.85 0.28 -4.97
CA GLY A 50 -2.91 0.90 -5.91
C GLY A 50 -3.02 2.43 -5.91
N LEU A 51 -4.24 2.96 -5.90
CA LEU A 51 -4.48 4.40 -5.75
C LEU A 51 -3.99 4.93 -4.40
N GLN A 52 -4.29 4.21 -3.30
CA GLN A 52 -3.82 4.59 -1.96
C GLN A 52 -2.29 4.60 -1.87
N ALA A 53 -1.62 3.59 -2.43
CA ALA A 53 -0.15 3.50 -2.49
C ALA A 53 0.45 4.66 -3.29
N SER A 54 -0.19 5.06 -4.41
CA SER A 54 0.25 6.21 -5.18
C SER A 54 0.20 7.51 -4.38
N ASN A 55 -0.91 7.75 -3.67
CA ASN A 55 -1.08 8.94 -2.83
C ASN A 55 -0.04 8.99 -1.70
N LEU A 56 0.20 7.85 -1.03
CA LEU A 56 1.21 7.73 0.02
C LEU A 56 2.61 7.99 -0.51
N ARG A 57 2.95 7.44 -1.68
CA ARG A 57 4.24 7.65 -2.35
C ARG A 57 4.46 9.10 -2.73
N GLU A 58 3.44 9.77 -3.27
CA GLU A 58 3.54 11.18 -3.62
C GLU A 58 3.83 12.05 -2.40
N LEU A 59 3.14 11.80 -1.29
CA LEU A 59 3.35 12.54 -0.05
C LEU A 59 4.73 12.22 0.56
N TYR A 60 5.12 10.95 0.59
CA TYR A 60 6.46 10.52 1.01
C TYR A 60 7.55 11.24 0.21
N ASN A 61 7.44 11.28 -1.12
CA ASN A 61 8.42 11.96 -1.99
C ASN A 61 8.45 13.48 -1.77
N LYS A 62 7.31 14.12 -1.47
CA LYS A 62 7.28 15.54 -1.11
C LYS A 62 8.01 15.80 0.20
N TYR A 63 7.75 14.98 1.23
CA TYR A 63 8.44 15.08 2.51
C TYR A 63 9.95 14.80 2.42
N ASP A 64 10.36 13.85 1.57
CA ASP A 64 11.78 13.50 1.37
C ASP A 64 12.55 14.61 0.63
N LYS A 65 11.92 15.29 -0.34
CA LYS A 65 12.52 16.40 -1.10
C LYS A 65 12.56 17.74 -0.35
N SER A 66 11.74 17.91 0.69
CA SER A 66 11.66 19.15 1.47
C SER A 66 12.59 19.17 2.70
N ARG A 67 13.49 18.19 2.82
CA ARG A 67 14.45 18.04 3.91
C ARG A 67 15.87 18.19 3.38
#